data_AF-A0A954Z5W2-F1
#
_entry.id   AF-A0A954Z5W2-F1
#
_cell.length_a   1.000
_cell.length_b   1.000
_cell.length_c   1.000
_cell.angle_alpha   90.00
_cell.angle_beta   90.00
_cell.angle_gamma   90.00
#
_symmetry.space_group_name_H-M   'P 1'
#
loop_
_entity.id
_entity.type
_entity.pdbx_description
1 polymer ?
#
loop_
_entity_poly.entity_id
_entity_poly.type
_entity_poly.pdbx_seq_one_letter_code
_entity_poly.pdbx_strand_id
1 'polypeptide(L)' 'MFKNQTLLITGGTGSFGQDFTRLVLGKHNPQRVVVFSRDEKKQHDMRIEFDDERLDFVI' A
#
# COMPACT_ATOMS: atom_id res chain seq x y z
N MET A 1 -14.38 4.38 -6.19
CA MET A 1 -13.44 4.65 -7.30
C MET A 1 -12.54 3.45 -7.59
N PHE A 2 -11.90 2.81 -6.60
CA PHE A 2 -10.94 1.71 -6.83
C PHE A 2 -11.41 0.29 -6.48
N LYS A 3 -12.73 0.04 -6.43
CA LYS A 3 -13.26 -1.27 -6.06
C LYS A 3 -12.80 -2.34 -7.05
N ASN A 4 -12.27 -3.45 -6.54
CA ASN A 4 -11.77 -4.59 -7.33
C ASN A 4 -10.68 -4.23 -8.37
N GLN A 5 -9.96 -3.13 -8.17
CA GLN A 5 -8.82 -2.77 -9.02
C GLN A 5 -7.49 -3.14 -8.37
N THR A 6 -6.46 -3.33 -9.19
CA THR A 6 -5.06 -3.47 -8.74
C THR A 6 -4.35 -2.13 -8.89
N LEU A 7 -3.71 -1.65 -7.82
CA LEU A 7 -3.04 -0.35 -7.77
C LEU A 7 -1.53 -0.54 -7.54
N LEU A 8 -0.72 0.21 -8.29
CA LEU A 8 0.71 0.35 -8.03
C LEU A 8 0.98 1.75 -7.46
N ILE A 9 1.60 1.81 -6.28
CA ILE A 9 1.98 3.05 -5.61
C ILE A 9 3.51 3.14 -5.58
N THR A 10 4.08 4.01 -6.41
CA THR A 10 5.53 4.28 -6.40
C THR A 10 5.88 5.29 -5.31
N GLY A 11 7.01 5.08 -4.63
CA GLY A 11 7.36 5.88 -3.45
C GLY A 11 6.35 5.72 -2.31
N GLY A 12 5.61 4.60 -2.27
CA GLY A 12 4.49 4.39 -1.37
C GLY A 12 4.85 4.36 0.12
N THR A 13 6.14 4.24 0.47
CA THR A 13 6.61 4.32 1.86
C THR A 13 6.79 5.75 2.38
N GLY A 14 6.61 6.77 1.55
CA GLY A 14 6.54 8.16 2.00
C GLY A 14 5.23 8.45 2.74
N SER A 15 5.16 9.58 3.46
CA SER A 15 3.98 10.00 4.23
C SER A 15 2.70 10.00 3.40
N PHE A 16 2.72 10.60 2.20
CA PHE A 16 1.56 10.58 1.31
C PHE A 16 1.19 9.15 0.87
N GLY A 17 2.17 8.31 0.55
CA GLY A 17 1.94 6.94 0.11
C GLY A 17 1.28 6.08 1.20
N GLN A 18 1.70 6.24 2.44
CA GLN A 18 1.07 5.59 3.59
C GLN A 18 -0.38 6.05 3.79
N ASP A 19 -0.63 7.36 3.78
CA ASP A 19 -1.97 7.91 3.97
C ASP A 19 -2.92 7.52 2.82
N PHE A 20 -2.41 7.53 1.59
CA PHE A 20 -3.14 7.07 0.42
C PHE A 20 -3.46 5.57 0.51
N THR A 21 -2.50 4.74 0.92
CA THR A 21 -2.70 3.30 1.13
C THR A 21 -3.81 3.06 2.17
N ARG A 22 -3.78 3.77 3.30
CA ARG A 22 -4.82 3.70 4.34
C ARG A 22 -6.20 4.08 3.80
N LEU A 23 -6.29 5.16 3.03
CA LEU A 23 -7.54 5.61 2.40
C LEU A 23 -8.10 4.56 1.45
N VAL A 24 -7.26 4.00 0.58
CA VAL A 24 -7.69 3.05 -0.44
C VAL A 24 -8.14 1.74 0.21
N LEU A 25 -7.34 1.16 1.09
CA LEU A 25 -7.66 -0.09 1.77
C LEU A 25 -8.95 0.03 2.61
N GLY A 26 -9.15 1.17 3.28
CA GLY A 26 -10.30 1.40 4.15
C GLY A 26 -11.59 1.84 3.45
N LYS A 27 -11.52 2.64 2.37
CA LYS A 27 -12.72 3.24 1.76
C LYS A 27 -13.03 2.78 0.34
N HIS A 28 -12.08 2.14 -0.35
CA HIS A 28 -12.24 1.85 -1.77
C HIS A 28 -12.23 0.36 -2.11
N ASN A 29 -11.87 -0.52 -1.17
CA ASN A 29 -11.88 -1.98 -1.32
C ASN A 29 -11.22 -2.47 -2.62
N PRO A 30 -9.93 -2.17 -2.83
CA PRO A 30 -9.19 -2.63 -3.99
C PRO A 30 -9.08 -4.16 -3.98
N GLN A 31 -8.80 -4.73 -5.16
CA GLN A 31 -8.41 -6.13 -5.24
C GLN A 31 -7.00 -6.33 -4.68
N ARG A 32 -6.09 -5.41 -4.99
CA ARG A 32 -4.67 -5.48 -4.60
C ARG A 32 -4.04 -4.09 -4.61
N VAL A 33 -3.14 -3.83 -3.68
CA VAL A 33 -2.27 -2.65 -3.64
C VAL A 33 -0.84 -3.13 -3.60
N VAL A 34 -0.01 -2.63 -4.50
CA VAL A 34 1.42 -2.94 -4.58
C VAL A 34 2.20 -1.67 -4.30
N VAL A 35 2.99 -1.66 -3.24
CA VAL A 35 3.88 -0.55 -2.90
C VAL A 35 5.27 -0.81 -3.48
N PHE A 36 5.72 0.08 -4.35
CA PHE A 36 7.06 0.06 -4.91
C PHE A 36 7.94 1.10 -4.20
N SER A 37 9.00 0.65 -3.54
CA SER A 37 9.95 1.52 -2.84
C SER A 37 11.27 0.81 -2.55
N ARG A 38 12.37 1.56 -2.49
CA ARG A 38 13.71 1.01 -2.19
C ARG A 38 14.01 0.89 -0.70
N ASP A 39 13.16 1.43 0.17
CA ASP A 39 13.36 1.46 1.62
C ASP A 39 12.69 0.25 2.28
N GLU A 40 13.43 -0.86 2.37
CA GLU A 40 12.95 -2.13 2.91
C GLU A 40 12.45 -2.03 4.36
N LYS A 41 13.11 -1.20 5.19
CA LYS A 41 12.69 -1.00 6.59
C LYS A 41 11.29 -0.40 6.63
N LYS A 42 11.03 0.65 5.86
CA LYS A 42 9.69 1.25 5.84
C LYS A 42 8.64 0.33 5.23
N GLN A 43 9.01 -0.52 4.28
CA GLN A 43 8.09 -1.56 3.79
C GLN A 43 7.72 -2.55 4.89
N HIS A 44 8.70 -3.00 5.69
CA HIS A 44 8.46 -3.88 6.83
C HIS A 44 7.57 -3.22 7.88
N ASP A 45 7.88 -1.97 8.24
CA ASP A 45 7.08 -1.18 9.19
C ASP A 45 5.62 -1.05 8.69
N MET A 46 5.41 -0.73 7.41
CA MET A 46 4.08 -0.70 6.79
C MET A 46 3.38 -2.06 6.80
N ARG A 47 4.11 -3.16 6.53
CA ARG A 47 3.52 -4.50 6.52
C ARG A 47 2.93 -4.87 7.88
N ILE A 48 3.65 -4.56 8.96
CA ILE A 48 3.18 -4.77 10.33
C ILE A 48 2.00 -3.84 10.65
N GLU A 49 2.08 -2.57 10.23
CA GLU A 49 1.05 -1.58 10.52
C GLU A 49 -0.30 -1.89 9.86
N PHE A 50 -0.27 -2.27 8.58
CA PHE A 50 -1.50 -2.50 7.82
C PHE A 50 -2.09 -3.90 8.02
N ASP A 51 -1.24 -4.93 8.19
CA ASP A 51 -1.63 -6.34 8.36
C ASP A 51 -2.81 -6.75 7.45
N ASP A 52 -2.72 -6.41 6.16
CA ASP A 52 -3.79 -6.57 5.18
C ASP A 52 -3.31 -7.45 4.02
N GLU A 53 -4.02 -8.54 3.75
CA GLU A 53 -3.68 -9.52 2.70
C GLU A 53 -3.69 -8.93 1.28
N ARG A 54 -4.32 -7.77 1.09
CA ARG A 54 -4.39 -7.09 -0.22
C ARG A 54 -3.15 -6.23 -0.49
N LEU A 55 -2.27 -6.04 0.51
CA LEU A 55 -1.11 -5.17 0.42
C LEU A 55 0.18 -5.97 0.18
N ASP A 56 0.80 -5.73 -0.97
CA ASP A 56 2.08 -6.30 -1.37
C ASP A 56 3.16 -5.23 -1.53
N PHE A 57 4.42 -5.68 -1.53
CA PHE A 57 5.58 -4.81 -1.64
C PHE A 57 6.59 -5.34 -2.65
N VAL A 58 7.19 -4.43 -3.40
CA VAL A 58 8.26 -4.70 -4.36
C VAL A 58 9.35 -3.63 -4.24
N ILE A 59 10.59 -4.01 -4.54
CA ILE A 59 11.77 -3.12 -4.51
C ILE A 59 11.99 -2.48 -5.87
#